data_AF-B4VJH4-F1
#
_entry.id   AF-B4VJH4-F1
#
_cell.length_a   1.000
_cell.length_b   1.000
_cell.length_c   1.000
_cell.angle_alpha   90.00
_cell.angle_beta   90.00
_cell.angle_gamma   90.00
#
_symmetry.space_group_name_H-M   'P 1'
#
loop_
_entity.id
_entity.type
_entity.pdbx_description
1 polymer ?
#
loop_
_entity_poly.entity_id
_entity_poly.type
_entity_poly.pdbx_seq_one_letter_code
_entity_poly.pdbx_strand_id
1 'polypeptide(L)'
;MPYQNISATLSDEDKAAIKAAIKTIEEKLSFLVNLSVDERRKLFKMGDKSLGFVQNSLNIAQSNPDILPNSFDVNEFVQDYQLAMALGEIFLDLRQLTEKVDDTLLAVGSETMTSSLEVYDYVKTAAKRTPGLKAAAEELGERFKAMKTKTPKSDKESETTT
;
A
#
# COMPACT_ATOMS: atom_id res chain seq x y z
N MET A 1 14.30 10.45 15.85
CA MET A 1 15.65 10.00 15.44
C MET A 1 15.61 9.74 13.95
N PRO A 2 16.57 10.20 13.14
CA PRO A 2 16.68 9.72 11.76
C PRO A 2 16.86 8.19 11.77
N TYR A 3 16.31 7.50 10.76
CA TYR A 3 16.42 6.04 10.69
C TYR A 3 17.90 5.63 10.44
N GLN A 4 18.29 4.48 10.99
CA GLN A 4 19.59 3.86 10.76
C GLN A 4 19.48 2.86 9.61
N ASN A 5 20.55 2.70 8.81
CA ASN A 5 20.57 1.77 7.69
C ASN A 5 20.08 0.36 8.08
N ILE A 6 19.29 -0.24 7.20
CA ILE A 6 18.61 -1.51 7.44
C ILE A 6 19.54 -2.66 7.05
N SER A 7 20.06 -3.37 8.07
CA SER A 7 20.85 -4.59 7.88
C SER A 7 20.02 -5.83 8.19
N ALA A 8 19.04 -6.12 7.31
CA ALA A 8 18.15 -7.27 7.43
C ALA A 8 18.26 -8.18 6.20
N THR A 9 18.09 -9.48 6.42
CA THR A 9 18.00 -10.48 5.35
C THR A 9 16.66 -11.20 5.42
N LEU A 10 16.04 -11.42 4.27
CA LEU A 10 14.79 -12.19 4.18
C LEU A 10 15.09 -13.54 3.51
N SER A 11 14.97 -14.62 4.28
CA SER A 11 15.23 -15.98 3.80
C SER A 11 14.18 -16.43 2.77
N ASP A 12 14.52 -17.39 1.91
CA ASP A 12 13.55 -17.92 0.94
C ASP A 12 12.42 -18.71 1.61
N GLU A 13 12.70 -19.32 2.78
CA GLU A 13 11.69 -19.97 3.62
C GLU A 13 10.68 -18.95 4.15
N ASP A 14 11.14 -17.82 4.70
CA ASP A 14 10.26 -16.76 5.19
C ASP A 14 9.45 -16.13 4.05
N LYS A 15 10.03 -15.94 2.86
CA LYS A 15 9.28 -15.47 1.67
C LYS A 15 8.16 -16.43 1.31
N ALA A 16 8.42 -17.74 1.34
CA ALA A 16 7.42 -18.75 1.02
C ALA A 16 6.31 -18.76 2.09
N ALA A 17 6.67 -18.69 3.38
CA ALA A 17 5.74 -18.62 4.49
C ALA A 17 4.83 -17.38 4.42
N ILE A 18 5.40 -16.19 4.13
CA ILE A 18 4.64 -14.95 3.98
C ILE A 18 3.65 -15.06 2.80
N LYS A 19 4.08 -15.60 1.65
CA LYS A 19 3.18 -15.81 0.49
C LYS A 19 2.06 -16.80 0.81
N ALA A 20 2.35 -17.86 1.55
CA ALA A 20 1.34 -18.82 1.99
C ALA A 20 0.34 -18.18 2.97
N ALA A 21 0.80 -17.31 3.87
CA ALA A 21 -0.07 -16.55 4.76
C ALA A 21 -1.00 -15.60 3.99
N ILE A 22 -0.49 -14.88 2.99
CA ILE A 22 -1.32 -14.02 2.12
C ILE A 22 -2.41 -14.86 1.43
N LYS A 23 -2.05 -16.01 0.86
CA LYS A 23 -3.03 -16.93 0.26
C LYS A 23 -4.06 -17.42 1.27
N THR A 24 -3.65 -17.69 2.51
CA THR A 24 -4.56 -18.08 3.58
C THR A 24 -5.56 -16.97 3.89
N ILE A 25 -5.13 -15.71 3.89
CA ILE A 25 -6.03 -14.55 4.06
C ILE A 25 -7.06 -14.50 2.92
N GLU A 26 -6.62 -14.65 1.68
CA GLU A 26 -7.52 -14.70 0.51
C GLU A 26 -8.53 -15.85 0.59
N GLU A 27 -8.10 -17.04 1.01
CA GLU A 27 -8.97 -18.21 1.19
C GLU A 27 -10.01 -18.00 2.31
N LYS A 28 -9.65 -17.31 3.39
CA LYS A 28 -10.58 -16.98 4.49
C LYS A 28 -11.54 -15.85 4.12
N LEU A 29 -11.18 -15.03 3.15
CA LEU A 29 -11.96 -13.90 2.67
C LEU A 29 -12.40 -14.12 1.21
N SER A 30 -12.87 -15.33 0.90
CA SER A 30 -13.23 -15.75 -0.46
C SER A 30 -14.40 -14.97 -1.10
N PHE A 31 -15.07 -14.11 -0.32
CA PHE A 31 -16.17 -13.25 -0.73
C PHE A 31 -15.72 -11.82 -1.10
N LEU A 32 -14.42 -11.50 -1.00
CA LEU A 32 -13.90 -10.19 -1.39
C LEU A 32 -14.11 -9.92 -2.88
N VAL A 33 -14.34 -8.65 -3.20
CA VAL A 33 -14.60 -8.18 -4.56
C VAL A 33 -13.64 -7.08 -4.95
N ASN A 34 -13.32 -7.00 -6.25
CA ASN A 34 -12.53 -5.91 -6.83
C ASN A 34 -13.46 -4.93 -7.54
N LEU A 35 -13.66 -3.77 -6.94
CA LEU A 35 -14.44 -2.69 -7.54
C LEU A 35 -13.56 -1.86 -8.47
N SER A 36 -14.06 -1.61 -9.68
CA SER A 36 -13.53 -0.60 -10.60
C SER A 36 -13.63 0.81 -10.02
N VAL A 37 -12.88 1.74 -10.61
CA VAL A 37 -12.91 3.16 -10.21
C VAL A 37 -14.33 3.73 -10.31
N ASP A 38 -15.09 3.37 -11.34
CA ASP A 38 -16.44 3.87 -11.56
C ASP A 38 -17.47 3.24 -10.59
N GLU A 39 -17.34 1.96 -10.25
CA GLU A 39 -18.16 1.33 -9.22
C GLU A 39 -17.92 1.99 -7.85
N ARG A 40 -16.66 2.20 -7.47
CA ARG A 40 -16.30 2.90 -6.21
C ARG A 40 -16.88 4.31 -6.13
N ARG A 41 -16.96 5.02 -7.26
CA ARG A 41 -17.54 6.37 -7.30
C ARG A 41 -19.04 6.38 -7.02
N LYS A 42 -19.77 5.37 -7.54
CA LYS A 42 -21.23 5.27 -7.45
C LYS A 42 -21.75 4.77 -6.10
N LEU A 43 -20.93 4.02 -5.35
CA LEU A 43 -21.34 3.49 -4.05
C LEU A 43 -21.40 4.57 -2.96
N PHE A 44 -22.37 4.43 -2.06
CA PHE A 44 -22.41 5.16 -0.80
C PHE A 44 -21.20 4.78 0.05
N LYS A 45 -20.53 5.78 0.61
CA LYS A 45 -19.31 5.59 1.39
C LYS A 45 -19.67 5.64 2.86
N MET A 46 -19.41 4.56 3.58
CA MET A 46 -19.50 4.53 5.02
C MET A 46 -18.16 4.93 5.63
N GLY A 47 -17.96 6.23 5.87
CA GLY A 47 -16.87 6.76 6.68
C GLY A 47 -17.29 7.05 8.13
N ASP A 48 -16.40 7.65 8.91
CA ASP A 48 -16.60 7.91 10.35
C ASP A 48 -17.91 8.66 10.66
N LYS A 49 -18.25 9.68 9.85
CA LYS A 49 -19.46 10.49 10.03
C LYS A 49 -20.75 9.69 9.80
N SER A 50 -20.72 8.74 8.86
CA SER A 50 -21.87 7.89 8.52
C SER A 50 -22.00 6.67 9.42
N LEU A 51 -20.93 6.26 10.12
CA LEU A 51 -20.96 5.10 11.00
C LEU A 51 -22.03 5.25 12.10
N GLY A 52 -22.06 6.40 12.77
CA GLY A 52 -23.05 6.69 13.81
C GLY A 52 -24.48 6.72 13.27
N PHE A 53 -24.66 7.17 12.03
CA PHE A 53 -25.96 7.12 11.35
C PHE A 53 -26.40 5.66 11.13
N VAL A 54 -25.55 4.82 10.54
CA VAL A 54 -25.84 3.41 10.26
C VAL A 54 -26.14 2.64 11.55
N GLN A 55 -25.33 2.83 12.60
CA GLN A 55 -25.54 2.18 13.90
C GLN A 55 -26.88 2.59 14.53
N ASN A 56 -27.22 3.88 14.51
CA ASN A 56 -28.50 4.35 15.04
C ASN A 56 -29.68 3.83 14.21
N SER A 57 -29.56 3.80 12.88
CA SER A 57 -30.57 3.21 12.00
C SER A 57 -30.79 1.73 12.31
N LEU A 58 -29.72 0.96 12.53
CA LEU A 58 -29.81 -0.45 12.89
C LEU A 58 -30.53 -0.64 14.23
N ASN A 59 -30.18 0.15 15.24
CA ASN A 59 -30.83 0.10 16.56
C ASN A 59 -32.33 0.39 16.48
N ILE A 60 -32.72 1.41 15.70
CA ILE A 60 -34.13 1.76 15.48
C ILE A 60 -34.86 0.62 14.75
N ALA A 61 -34.25 0.06 13.69
CA ALA A 61 -34.80 -1.03 12.91
C ALA A 61 -35.04 -2.29 13.76
N GLN A 62 -34.09 -2.65 14.62
CA GLN A 62 -34.22 -3.79 15.53
C GLN A 62 -35.26 -3.57 16.63
N SER A 63 -35.34 -2.34 17.16
CA SER A 63 -36.26 -2.02 18.27
C SER A 63 -37.70 -1.82 17.80
N ASN A 64 -37.91 -1.51 16.52
CA ASN A 64 -39.23 -1.16 15.96
C ASN A 64 -39.45 -1.87 14.61
N PRO A 65 -39.43 -3.22 14.55
CA PRO A 65 -39.50 -3.93 13.27
C PRO A 65 -40.81 -3.63 12.49
N ASP A 66 -41.90 -3.32 13.19
CA ASP A 66 -43.22 -3.05 12.58
C ASP A 66 -43.27 -1.79 11.70
N ILE A 67 -42.29 -0.87 11.82
CA ILE A 67 -42.22 0.34 10.95
C ILE A 67 -41.67 0.02 9.57
N LEU A 68 -41.02 -1.14 9.42
CA LEU A 68 -40.35 -1.54 8.20
C LEU A 68 -41.30 -2.34 7.32
N PRO A 69 -41.21 -2.20 5.98
CA PRO A 69 -41.99 -3.04 5.09
C PRO A 69 -41.55 -4.51 5.22
N ASN A 70 -42.47 -5.44 4.98
CA ASN A 70 -42.19 -6.90 5.01
C ASN A 70 -41.05 -7.34 4.06
N SER A 71 -40.70 -6.52 3.07
CA SER A 71 -39.59 -6.77 2.15
C SER A 71 -38.22 -6.41 2.72
N PHE A 72 -38.16 -5.73 3.87
CA PHE A 72 -36.90 -5.33 4.49
C PHE A 72 -36.40 -6.42 5.43
N ASP A 73 -35.20 -6.93 5.17
CA ASP A 73 -34.57 -7.95 6.02
C ASP A 73 -33.68 -7.28 7.08
N VAL A 74 -34.19 -7.19 8.31
CA VAL A 74 -33.43 -6.64 9.44
C VAL A 74 -32.22 -7.50 9.78
N ASN A 75 -32.31 -8.82 9.61
CA ASN A 75 -31.19 -9.71 9.93
C ASN A 75 -30.06 -9.55 8.93
N GLU A 76 -30.38 -9.39 7.64
CA GLU A 76 -29.37 -9.09 6.62
C GLU A 76 -28.68 -7.75 6.92
N PHE A 77 -29.43 -6.72 7.30
CA PHE A 77 -28.83 -5.43 7.68
C PHE A 77 -27.87 -5.56 8.89
N VAL A 78 -28.21 -6.41 9.87
CA VAL A 78 -27.31 -6.71 10.99
C VAL A 78 -26.04 -7.41 10.51
N GLN A 79 -26.17 -8.41 9.63
CA GLN A 79 -25.03 -9.16 9.09
C GLN A 79 -24.10 -8.26 8.29
N ASP A 80 -24.64 -7.41 7.42
CA ASP A 80 -23.88 -6.44 6.63
C ASP A 80 -23.11 -5.46 7.53
N TYR A 81 -23.75 -4.93 8.57
CA TYR A 81 -23.11 -4.03 9.52
C TYR A 81 -21.96 -4.73 10.26
N GLN A 82 -22.19 -5.95 10.76
CA GLN A 82 -21.16 -6.72 11.46
C GLN A 82 -19.98 -7.06 10.55
N LEU A 83 -20.25 -7.46 9.31
CA LEU A 83 -19.22 -7.74 8.31
C LEU A 83 -18.40 -6.48 8.00
N ALA A 84 -19.06 -5.33 7.83
CA ALA A 84 -18.37 -4.07 7.59
C ALA A 84 -17.44 -3.68 8.75
N MET A 85 -17.84 -3.93 10.01
CA MET A 85 -17.00 -3.67 11.18
C MET A 85 -15.79 -4.60 11.24
N ALA A 86 -16.01 -5.91 11.05
CA ALA A 86 -14.94 -6.90 11.04
C ALA A 86 -13.92 -6.64 9.91
N LEU A 87 -14.39 -6.32 8.70
CA LEU A 87 -13.52 -5.95 7.59
C LEU A 87 -12.78 -4.64 7.84
N GLY A 88 -13.40 -3.67 8.52
CA GLY A 88 -12.76 -2.40 8.88
C GLY A 88 -11.54 -2.59 9.78
N GLU A 89 -11.66 -3.46 10.79
CA GLU A 89 -10.54 -3.82 11.69
C GLU A 89 -9.41 -4.50 10.91
N ILE A 90 -9.71 -5.55 10.14
CA ILE A 90 -8.71 -6.28 9.33
C ILE A 90 -8.05 -5.34 8.31
N PHE A 91 -8.81 -4.46 7.67
CA PHE A 91 -8.29 -3.50 6.70
C PHE A 91 -7.29 -2.53 7.34
N LEU A 92 -7.54 -2.08 8.57
CA LEU A 92 -6.63 -1.20 9.30
C LEU A 92 -5.28 -1.89 9.56
N ASP A 93 -5.30 -3.16 9.99
CA ASP A 93 -4.09 -3.94 10.24
C ASP A 93 -3.28 -4.18 8.95
N LEU A 94 -3.96 -4.58 7.87
CA LEU A 94 -3.34 -4.77 6.56
C LEU A 94 -2.72 -3.47 6.03
N ARG A 95 -3.40 -2.33 6.23
CA ARG A 95 -2.91 -1.01 5.84
C ARG A 95 -1.63 -0.65 6.59
N GLN A 96 -1.62 -0.81 7.91
CA GLN A 96 -0.43 -0.54 8.72
C GLN A 96 0.75 -1.43 8.34
N LEU A 97 0.51 -2.72 8.06
CA LEU A 97 1.56 -3.62 7.59
C LEU A 97 2.10 -3.18 6.23
N THR A 98 1.21 -2.81 5.31
CA THR A 98 1.56 -2.33 3.97
C THR A 98 2.41 -1.06 4.05
N GLU A 99 2.04 -0.10 4.90
CA GLU A 99 2.80 1.13 5.12
C GLU A 99 4.21 0.84 5.64
N LYS A 100 4.35 -0.03 6.65
CA LYS A 100 5.67 -0.46 7.15
C LYS A 100 6.53 -1.11 6.07
N VAL A 101 5.94 -1.95 5.23
CA VAL A 101 6.64 -2.60 4.12
C VAL A 101 7.06 -1.56 3.07
N ASP A 102 6.18 -0.63 2.70
CA ASP A 102 6.47 0.43 1.74
C ASP A 102 7.58 1.37 2.22
N ASP A 103 7.51 1.83 3.47
CA ASP A 103 8.56 2.64 4.10
C ASP A 103 9.91 1.92 4.13
N THR A 104 9.91 0.62 4.45
CA THR A 104 11.12 -0.21 4.47
C THR A 104 11.69 -0.39 3.06
N LEU A 105 10.83 -0.58 2.05
CA LEU A 105 11.25 -0.67 0.64
C LEU A 105 11.88 0.65 0.17
N LEU A 106 11.29 1.79 0.53
CA LEU A 106 11.83 3.11 0.22
C LEU A 106 13.20 3.32 0.88
N ALA A 107 13.33 2.98 2.16
CA ALA A 107 14.57 3.10 2.92
C ALA A 107 15.69 2.24 2.31
N VAL A 108 15.48 0.93 2.15
CA VAL A 108 16.47 0.01 1.56
C VAL A 108 16.80 0.38 0.11
N GLY A 109 15.81 0.86 -0.65
CA GLY A 109 16.02 1.37 -2.00
C GLY A 109 16.91 2.60 -2.03
N SER A 110 16.70 3.55 -1.11
CA SER A 110 17.54 4.74 -0.95
C SER A 110 18.97 4.39 -0.55
N GLU A 111 19.16 3.44 0.37
CA GLU A 111 20.47 2.92 0.77
C GLU A 111 21.20 2.30 -0.42
N THR A 112 20.53 1.42 -1.16
CA THR A 112 21.07 0.76 -2.36
C THR A 112 21.46 1.78 -3.43
N MET A 113 20.62 2.79 -3.65
CA MET A 113 20.89 3.87 -4.60
C MET A 113 22.13 4.67 -4.17
N THR A 114 22.24 5.00 -2.88
CA THR A 114 23.37 5.77 -2.33
C THR A 114 24.68 5.02 -2.55
N SER A 115 24.74 3.74 -2.17
CA SER A 115 25.92 2.91 -2.41
C SER A 115 26.24 2.77 -3.90
N SER A 116 25.23 2.71 -4.77
CA SER A 116 25.44 2.64 -6.23
C SER A 116 26.09 3.92 -6.78
N LEU A 117 25.71 5.10 -6.25
CA LEU A 117 26.33 6.37 -6.63
C LEU A 117 27.77 6.47 -6.14
N GLU A 118 28.06 6.01 -4.93
CA GLU A 118 29.42 5.94 -4.40
C GLU A 118 30.31 5.04 -5.28
N VAL A 119 29.81 3.86 -5.67
CA VAL A 119 30.51 2.96 -6.59
C VAL A 119 30.77 3.65 -7.94
N TYR A 120 29.78 4.36 -8.50
CA TYR A 120 29.96 5.10 -9.74
C TYR A 120 31.07 6.17 -9.63
N ASP A 121 31.09 6.94 -8.54
CA ASP A 121 32.13 7.95 -8.32
C ASP A 121 33.53 7.33 -8.16
N TYR A 122 33.64 6.19 -7.47
CA TYR A 122 34.89 5.43 -7.38
C TYR A 122 35.34 4.90 -8.73
N VAL A 123 34.45 4.29 -9.51
CA VAL A 123 34.74 3.75 -10.85
C VAL A 123 35.19 4.88 -11.78
N LYS A 124 34.49 6.01 -11.80
CA LYS A 124 34.84 7.19 -12.59
C LYS A 124 36.21 7.75 -12.21
N THR A 125 36.55 7.74 -10.92
CA THR A 125 37.86 8.19 -10.43
C THR A 125 38.96 7.21 -10.83
N ALA A 126 38.73 5.92 -10.62
CA ALA A 126 39.69 4.85 -10.92
C ALA A 126 39.96 4.70 -12.43
N ALA A 127 38.96 4.95 -13.29
CA ALA A 127 39.09 4.90 -14.75
C ALA A 127 40.13 5.88 -15.32
N LYS A 128 40.51 6.92 -14.57
CA LYS A 128 41.59 7.85 -14.96
C LYS A 128 42.98 7.22 -14.89
N ARG A 129 43.16 6.21 -14.04
CA ARG A 129 44.48 5.63 -13.70
C ARG A 129 44.57 4.14 -13.97
N THR A 130 43.44 3.44 -14.05
CA THR A 130 43.38 1.98 -14.20
C THR A 130 42.87 1.62 -15.60
N PRO A 131 43.71 1.00 -16.45
CA PRO A 131 43.27 0.44 -17.73
C PRO A 131 42.12 -0.56 -17.53
N GLY A 132 41.14 -0.55 -18.44
CA GLY A 132 39.98 -1.45 -18.39
C GLY A 132 38.73 -0.90 -17.69
N LEU A 133 38.83 0.14 -16.84
CA LEU A 133 37.66 0.72 -16.16
C LEU A 133 36.94 1.82 -16.94
N LYS A 134 37.48 2.28 -18.07
CA LYS A 134 36.87 3.35 -18.88
C LYS A 134 35.48 2.96 -19.41
N ALA A 135 35.35 1.75 -19.96
CA ALA A 135 34.07 1.26 -20.48
C ALA A 135 33.00 1.17 -19.38
N ALA A 136 33.37 0.68 -18.19
CA ALA A 136 32.47 0.60 -17.04
C ALA A 136 32.03 2.00 -16.55
N ALA A 137 32.96 2.97 -16.51
CA ALA A 137 32.63 4.35 -16.15
C ALA A 137 31.70 5.03 -17.16
N GLU A 138 31.90 4.78 -18.46
CA GLU A 138 31.02 5.27 -19.52
C GLU A 138 29.63 4.66 -19.43
N GLU A 139 29.52 3.34 -19.25
CA GLU A 139 28.24 2.64 -19.10
C GLU A 139 27.43 3.16 -17.91
N LEU A 140 28.04 3.22 -16.72
CA LEU A 140 27.38 3.77 -15.53
C LEU A 140 27.01 5.25 -15.71
N GLY A 141 27.85 6.01 -16.42
CA GLY A 141 27.59 7.42 -16.75
C GLY A 141 26.36 7.60 -17.62
N GLU A 142 26.18 6.76 -18.66
CA GLU A 142 25.00 6.79 -19.52
C GLU A 142 23.73 6.41 -18.74
N ARG A 143 23.79 5.40 -17.86
CA ARG A 143 22.67 5.03 -16.98
C ARG A 143 22.30 6.17 -16.03
N PHE A 144 23.27 6.84 -15.43
CA PHE A 144 23.04 7.98 -14.53
C PHE A 144 22.42 9.19 -15.26
N LYS A 145 22.86 9.49 -16.49
CA LYS A 145 22.25 10.55 -17.32
C LYS A 145 20.79 10.21 -17.68
N ALA A 146 20.53 8.96 -18.07
CA ALA A 146 19.19 8.48 -18.39
C ALA A 146 18.25 8.55 -17.18
N MET A 147 18.76 8.28 -15.98
CA MET A 147 18.01 8.45 -14.74
C MET A 147 17.60 9.91 -14.51
N LYS A 148 18.51 10.87 -14.72
CA LYS A 148 18.22 12.31 -14.53
C LYS A 148 17.24 12.90 -15.56
N THR A 149 17.23 12.36 -16.78
CA THR A 149 16.33 12.84 -17.85
C THR A 149 14.91 12.29 -17.72
N LYS A 150 14.71 11.21 -16.96
CA LYS A 150 13.40 10.60 -16.72
C LYS A 150 12.66 11.12 -15.49
N THR A 151 13.22 12.03 -14.68
CA THR A 151 12.48 12.63 -13.57
C THR A 151 11.32 13.46 -14.14
N PRO A 152 10.06 13.01 -14.05
CA PRO A 152 8.93 13.84 -14.43
C PRO A 152 8.84 14.97 -13.41
N LYS A 153 8.45 16.18 -13.84
CA LYS A 153 7.97 17.22 -12.91
C LYS A 153 6.91 16.56 -12.03
N SER A 154 7.18 16.49 -10.72
CA SER A 154 6.16 16.22 -9.71
C SER A 154 4.99 17.16 -9.98
N ASP A 155 3.85 16.60 -10.35
CA ASP A 155 2.56 17.29 -10.33
C ASP A 155 2.30 17.74 -8.90
N LYS A 156 2.67 19.00 -8.61
CA LYS A 156 2.07 19.77 -7.54
C LYS A 156 0.69 20.21 -8.02
N GLU A 157 -0.32 19.37 -7.90
CA GLU A 157 -1.73 19.79 -7.90
C GLU A 157 -2.66 18.62 -7.52
N SER A 158 -2.96 18.48 -6.22
CA SER A 158 -4.32 18.19 -5.73
C SER A 158 -4.41 18.31 -4.20
N GLU A 159 -4.12 19.49 -3.66
CA GLU A 159 -4.58 19.88 -2.32
C GLU A 159 -5.13 21.31 -2.38
N THR A 160 -6.22 21.51 -3.13
CA THR A 160 -7.24 22.52 -2.79
C THR A 160 -8.50 22.29 -3.63
N THR A 161 -9.49 21.56 -3.10
CA THR A 161 -10.92 21.91 -3.29
C THR A 161 -11.81 21.04 -2.39
N THR A 162 -12.40 21.72 -1.41
CA THR A 162 -13.77 21.59 -0.84
C THR A 162 -14.28 20.24 -0.35
#